data_AF-A0A7G9Y5V1-F1
#
_entry.id   AF-A0A7G9Y5V1-F1
#
_cell.length_a   1.000
_cell.length_b   1.000
_cell.length_c   1.000
_cell.angle_alpha   90.00
_cell.angle_beta   90.00
_cell.angle_gamma   90.00
#
_symmetry.space_group_name_H-M   'P 1'
#
loop_
_entity.id
_entity.type
_entity.pdbx_description
1 polymer ?
#
loop_
_entity_poly.entity_id
_entity_poly.type
_entity_poly.pdbx_seq_one_letter_code
_entity_poly.pdbx_strand_id
1 'polypeptide(L)'
;MYAVIIEKFERIVAENDLLDETVVIRAKPLTPEEAIGTPESEDFPILKGVERLMQAEFAGSFGQAFTDMYGDFEGTLQDVLAMELTNNYRRAIFVEYSIL
;
A
#
# COMPACT_ATOMS: atom_id res chain seq x y z
N MET A 1 -8.84 15.37 -1.77
CA MET A 1 -7.77 14.82 -2.64
C MET A 1 -8.07 13.38 -3.06
N TYR A 2 -8.46 12.48 -2.16
CA TYR A 2 -8.74 11.08 -2.50
C TYR A 2 -10.15 10.76 -3.06
N ALA A 3 -11.11 11.69 -2.99
CA ALA A 3 -12.51 11.40 -3.32
C ALA A 3 -12.72 10.74 -4.69
N VAL A 4 -12.05 11.23 -5.74
CA VAL A 4 -12.16 10.66 -7.10
C VAL A 4 -11.56 9.26 -7.19
N ILE A 5 -10.51 8.98 -6.43
CA ILE A 5 -9.85 7.67 -6.40
C ILE A 5 -10.73 6.68 -5.65
N ILE A 6 -11.26 7.08 -4.49
CA ILE A 6 -12.20 6.28 -3.69
C ILE A 6 -13.41 5.91 -4.54
N GLU A 7 -14.09 6.89 -5.14
CA GLU A 7 -15.29 6.65 -5.95
C GLU A 7 -15.02 5.67 -7.11
N LYS A 8 -13.90 5.83 -7.82
CA LYS A 8 -13.54 4.92 -8.90
C LYS A 8 -13.21 3.52 -8.41
N PHE A 9 -12.50 3.43 -7.29
CA PHE A 9 -12.10 2.15 -6.71
C PHE A 9 -13.31 1.39 -6.18
N GLU A 10 -14.19 2.05 -5.42
CA GLU A 10 -15.48 1.51 -4.97
C GLU A 10 -16.28 0.95 -6.14
N ARG A 11 -16.36 1.69 -7.26
CA ARG A 11 -17.07 1.22 -8.45
C ARG A 11 -16.46 -0.05 -9.02
N ILE A 12 -15.13 -0.11 -9.19
CA ILE A 12 -14.45 -1.29 -9.74
C ILE A 12 -14.65 -2.51 -8.84
N VAL A 13 -14.49 -2.33 -7.53
CA VAL A 13 -14.64 -3.41 -6.55
C VAL A 13 -16.08 -3.94 -6.56
N ALA A 14 -17.08 -3.06 -6.63
CA ALA A 14 -18.49 -3.45 -6.69
C ALA A 14 -18.89 -4.10 -8.03
N GLU A 15 -18.41 -3.59 -9.16
CA GLU A 15 -18.71 -4.13 -10.50
C GLU A 15 -18.16 -5.54 -10.72
N ASN A 16 -17.15 -5.95 -9.94
CA ASN A 16 -16.50 -7.25 -10.04
C ASN A 16 -16.77 -8.17 -8.84
N ASP A 17 -17.70 -7.81 -7.95
CA ASP A 17 -18.06 -8.57 -6.74
C ASP A 17 -16.85 -8.88 -5.81
N LEU A 18 -15.89 -7.96 -5.71
CA LEU A 18 -14.61 -8.19 -5.00
C LEU A 18 -14.63 -7.73 -3.53
N LEU A 19 -15.77 -7.25 -3.00
CA LEU A 19 -15.83 -6.63 -1.67
C LEU A 19 -15.33 -7.55 -0.55
N ASP A 20 -15.70 -8.83 -0.60
CA ASP A 20 -15.36 -9.83 0.41
C ASP A 20 -14.00 -10.51 0.17
N GLU A 21 -13.31 -10.16 -0.92
CA GLU A 21 -12.02 -10.77 -1.24
C GLU A 21 -10.95 -10.35 -0.24
N THR A 22 -10.19 -11.35 0.22
CA THR A 22 -9.17 -11.15 1.25
C THR A 22 -7.93 -10.52 0.65
N VAL A 23 -7.37 -9.60 1.40
CA VAL A 23 -6.19 -8.84 1.04
C VAL A 23 -5.17 -8.90 2.16
N VAL A 24 -3.90 -9.10 1.79
CA VAL A 24 -2.80 -9.21 2.74
C VAL A 24 -1.74 -8.18 2.38
N ILE A 25 -1.41 -7.31 3.34
CA ILE A 25 -0.26 -6.42 3.26
C ILE A 25 0.80 -6.88 4.24
N ARG A 26 2.01 -7.01 3.71
CA ARG A 26 3.20 -7.28 4.52
C ARG A 26 4.11 -6.07 4.48
N ALA A 27 4.47 -5.58 5.66
CA ALA A 27 5.53 -4.59 5.78
C ALA A 27 6.88 -5.32 5.81
N LYS A 28 7.72 -5.08 4.80
CA LYS A 28 9.08 -5.62 4.78
C LYS A 28 10.09 -4.48 4.91
N PRO A 29 11.02 -4.53 5.87
CA PRO A 29 12.15 -3.65 5.84
C PRO A 29 13.01 -3.99 4.62
N LEU A 30 13.04 -3.11 3.63
CA LEU A 30 13.97 -3.24 2.52
C LEU A 30 15.39 -2.91 2.94
N THR A 31 16.35 -3.58 2.31
CA THR A 31 17.71 -3.05 2.26
C THR A 31 17.77 -1.85 1.30
N PRO A 32 18.73 -0.92 1.49
CA PRO A 32 19.13 0.06 0.50
C PRO A 32 19.12 -0.44 -0.96
N GLU A 33 19.65 -1.64 -1.18
CA GLU A 33 19.75 -2.24 -2.51
C GLU A 33 18.40 -2.67 -3.07
N GLU A 34 17.53 -3.23 -2.25
CA GLU A 34 16.17 -3.59 -2.68
C GLU A 34 15.32 -2.35 -2.96
N ALA A 35 15.57 -1.24 -2.27
CA ALA A 35 14.81 -0.02 -2.39
C ALA A 35 15.17 0.82 -3.63
N ILE A 36 16.46 1.00 -3.91
CA ILE A 36 16.96 1.93 -4.94
C ILE A 36 18.14 1.38 -5.74
N GLY A 37 18.47 0.09 -5.63
CA GLY A 37 19.58 -0.54 -6.35
C GLY A 37 20.94 -0.13 -5.79
N THR A 38 21.90 0.21 -6.65
CA THR A 38 23.20 0.75 -6.21
C THR A 38 23.22 2.26 -6.42
N PRO A 39 22.69 3.06 -5.48
CA PRO A 39 22.64 4.49 -5.63
C PRO A 39 24.07 5.08 -5.57
N GLU A 40 24.37 6.03 -6.45
CA GLU A 40 25.65 6.77 -6.40
C GLU A 40 25.69 7.82 -5.26
N SER A 41 24.55 8.06 -4.59
CA SER A 41 24.38 9.07 -3.55
C SER A 41 23.69 8.49 -2.31
N GLU A 42 24.17 8.88 -1.12
CA GLU A 42 23.71 8.32 0.16
C GLU A 42 22.54 9.11 0.81
N ASP A 43 22.04 10.15 0.15
CA ASP A 43 21.12 11.13 0.78
C ASP A 43 19.63 10.84 0.51
N PHE A 44 19.23 9.57 0.56
CA PHE A 44 17.83 9.15 0.41
C PHE A 44 17.20 8.83 1.76
N PRO A 45 15.96 9.27 2.06
CA PRO A 45 15.26 8.95 3.32
C PRO A 45 15.20 7.44 3.61
N ILE A 46 15.11 6.62 2.56
CA ILE A 46 15.12 5.16 2.65
C ILE A 46 16.44 4.57 3.15
N LEU A 47 17.57 5.21 2.84
CA LEU A 47 18.90 4.83 3.33
C LEU A 47 19.08 5.14 4.82
N LYS A 48 18.36 6.16 5.31
CA LYS A 48 18.36 6.58 6.72
C LYS A 48 17.42 5.74 7.60
N GLY A 49 16.74 4.75 7.02
CA GLY A 49 15.81 3.87 7.73
C GLY A 49 14.50 4.55 8.17
N VAL A 50 14.20 5.73 7.59
CA VAL A 50 13.00 6.51 7.91
C VAL A 50 11.79 6.03 7.10
N GLU A 51 12.01 5.49 5.90
CA GLU A 51 10.96 4.93 5.04
C GLU A 51 11.12 3.41 4.87
N ARG A 52 9.99 2.70 4.78
CA ARG A 52 9.90 1.26 4.52
C ARG A 52 8.98 0.98 3.34
N LEU A 53 9.18 -0.16 2.67
CA LEU A 53 8.25 -0.64 1.64
C LEU A 53 7.17 -1.49 2.29
N MET A 54 5.93 -1.15 1.99
CA MET A 54 4.80 -2.05 2.18
C MET A 54 4.47 -2.72 0.83
N GLN A 55 4.02 -3.97 0.91
CA GLN A 55 3.58 -4.72 -0.26
C GLN A 55 2.22 -5.35 0.01
N ALA A 56 1.24 -4.94 -0.78
CA ALA A 56 -0.06 -5.56 -0.90
C ALA A 56 0.00 -6.75 -1.85
N GLU A 57 -0.63 -7.84 -1.48
CA GLU A 57 -0.92 -8.97 -2.36
C GLU A 57 -2.45 -9.11 -2.51
N PHE A 58 -2.88 -9.29 -3.75
CA PHE A 58 -4.27 -9.54 -4.12
C PHE A 58 -4.34 -10.44 -5.35
N ALA A 59 -4.97 -11.61 -5.24
CA ALA A 59 -5.18 -12.54 -6.35
C ALA A 59 -3.90 -12.85 -7.19
N GLY A 60 -2.72 -12.85 -6.56
CA GLY A 60 -1.42 -13.07 -7.22
C GLY A 60 -0.80 -11.83 -7.87
N SER A 61 -1.45 -10.67 -7.78
CA SER A 61 -0.93 -9.35 -8.15
C SER A 61 -0.34 -8.64 -6.92
N PHE A 62 0.62 -7.74 -7.17
CA PHE A 62 1.36 -7.03 -6.11
C PHE A 62 1.31 -5.50 -6.29
N GLY A 63 0.92 -4.80 -5.22
CA GLY A 63 0.95 -3.34 -5.11
C GLY A 63 1.98 -2.93 -4.06
N GLN A 64 2.69 -1.81 -4.25
CA GLN A 64 3.79 -1.40 -3.38
C GLN A 64 3.76 0.10 -3.10
N ALA A 65 3.99 0.50 -1.85
CA ALA A 65 4.15 1.89 -1.45
C ALA A 65 5.27 2.09 -0.42
N PHE A 66 5.96 3.23 -0.53
CA PHE A 66 6.92 3.69 0.45
C PHE A 66 6.21 4.54 1.51
N THR A 67 6.48 4.25 2.78
CA THR A 67 5.85 4.95 3.91
C THR A 67 6.79 5.06 5.10
N ASP A 68 6.66 6.16 5.85
CA ASP A 68 7.32 6.38 7.13
C ASP A 68 6.59 5.70 8.31
N MET A 69 5.36 5.25 8.09
CA MET A 69 4.56 4.46 9.03
C MET A 69 4.15 3.13 8.41
N TYR A 70 4.63 2.03 8.97
CA TYR A 70 4.46 0.68 8.42
C TYR A 70 3.90 -0.30 9.44
N GLY A 71 3.27 -1.35 8.92
CA GLY A 71 2.75 -2.48 9.69
C GLY A 71 2.11 -3.51 8.76
N ASP A 72 1.92 -4.72 9.26
CA ASP A 72 1.13 -5.72 8.52
C ASP A 72 -0.35 -5.35 8.58
N PHE A 73 -1.09 -5.71 7.53
CA PHE A 73 -2.54 -5.60 7.48
C PHE A 73 -3.11 -6.85 6.82
N GLU A 74 -4.23 -7.35 7.35
CA GLU A 74 -4.99 -8.46 6.77
C GLU A 74 -6.46 -8.14 6.97
N GLY A 75 -7.23 -8.20 5.88
CA GLY A 75 -8.64 -7.82 5.87
C GLY A 75 -9.24 -8.03 4.49
N THR A 76 -10.36 -7.39 4.22
CA THR A 76 -11.05 -7.44 2.93
C THR A 76 -10.93 -6.11 2.16
N LEU A 77 -11.29 -6.10 0.88
CA LEU A 77 -11.40 -4.85 0.14
C LEU A 77 -12.48 -3.92 0.73
N GLN A 78 -13.54 -4.49 1.32
CA GLN A 78 -14.51 -3.73 2.10
C GLN A 78 -13.87 -3.02 3.30
N ASP A 79 -12.98 -3.69 4.04
CA ASP A 79 -12.28 -3.09 5.17
C ASP A 79 -11.37 -1.92 4.74
N VAL A 80 -10.72 -2.06 3.57
CA VAL A 80 -9.88 -1.00 2.97
C VAL A 80 -10.73 0.21 2.56
N LEU A 81 -11.89 -0.01 1.94
CA LEU A 81 -12.81 1.06 1.51
C LEU A 81 -13.47 1.78 2.69
N ALA A 82 -13.79 1.06 3.76
CA ALA A 82 -14.36 1.63 4.98
C ALA A 82 -13.33 2.36 5.86
N MET A 83 -12.04 2.30 5.52
CA MET A 83 -10.96 2.80 6.36
C MET A 83 -10.82 4.32 6.30
N GLU A 84 -10.89 4.99 7.45
CA GLU A 84 -10.59 6.43 7.54
C GLU A 84 -9.07 6.69 7.34
N LEU A 85 -8.71 7.52 6.37
CA LEU A 85 -7.33 7.82 5.96
C LEU A 85 -6.59 8.82 6.88
N THR A 86 -6.60 8.54 8.19
CA THR A 86 -6.17 9.45 9.25
C THR A 86 -4.65 9.56 9.44
N ASN A 87 -3.87 8.59 8.96
CA ASN A 87 -2.41 8.58 9.05
C ASN A 87 -1.75 7.99 7.79
N ASN A 88 -0.41 8.07 7.71
CA ASN A 88 0.34 7.63 6.54
C ASN A 88 0.27 6.12 6.32
N TYR A 89 0.22 5.33 7.39
CA TYR A 89 0.02 3.87 7.30
C TYR A 89 -1.30 3.51 6.59
N ARG A 90 -2.42 4.10 7.03
CA ARG A 90 -3.75 3.86 6.43
C ARG A 90 -3.84 4.38 4.99
N ARG A 91 -3.15 5.50 4.70
CA ARG A 91 -3.04 6.01 3.32
C ARG A 91 -2.22 5.08 2.44
N ALA A 92 -1.12 4.52 2.95
CA ALA A 92 -0.31 3.55 2.22
C ALA A 92 -1.11 2.30 1.87
N ILE A 93 -1.85 1.73 2.85
CA ILE A 93 -2.78 0.62 2.63
C ILE A 93 -3.74 0.94 1.46
N PHE A 94 -4.42 2.08 1.53
CA PHE A 94 -5.39 2.46 0.49
C PHE A 94 -4.76 2.65 -0.89
N VAL A 95 -3.60 3.33 -0.94
CA VAL A 95 -2.92 3.62 -2.21
C VAL A 95 -2.45 2.34 -2.89
N GLU A 96 -1.88 1.38 -2.16
CA GLU A 96 -1.39 0.10 -2.70
C GLU A 96 -2.48 -0.73 -3.38
N TYR A 97 -3.72 -0.69 -2.89
CA TYR A 97 -4.84 -1.41 -3.49
C TYR A 97 -5.51 -0.63 -4.62
N SER A 98 -5.52 0.70 -4.58
CA SER A 98 -6.11 1.49 -5.66
C SER A 98 -5.36 1.41 -7.00
N ILE A 99 -4.14 0.85 -6.99
CA ILE A 99 -3.26 0.70 -8.16
C ILE A 99 -3.14 -0.74 -8.67
N LEU A 100 -3.75 -1.70 -7.97
CA LEU A 100 -3.85 -3.12 -8.34
C LEU A 100 -5.01 -3.34 -9.34
#